data_AF-E2A4V8-F1
#
_entry.id   AF-E2A4V8-F1
#
_cell.length_a   1.000
_cell.length_b   1.000
_cell.length_c   1.000
_cell.angle_alpha   90.00
_cell.angle_beta   90.00
_cell.angle_gamma   90.00
#
_symmetry.space_group_name_H-M   'P 1'
#
loop_
_entity.id
_entity.type
_entity.pdbx_description
1 polymer ?
#
loop_
_entity_poly.entity_id
_entity_poly.type
_entity_poly.pdbx_seq_one_letter_code
_entity_poly.pdbx_strand_id
1 'polypeptide(L)'
;MKKVGSGVLQVEVSTDEEWRQLLSCPGLIVVDVYSDWSGPCSAMASTLKKIKIEVGDAVDYAIARNDDIDDLARFRGRSEPTWMFLQDGKMVNLMFGAHCPRLRKLLMNEIRRVQHLETPKWRLDVCERAPEEQARWQEQEAIRRVLLEKKQAKEEAERLERYERFMAQMVVELCEKTVLVLYPWVFKDERGRPRDKWQSPPYTELVQDLFRQCFDVQEELRIQLNEDTIERMFVESGVDITKELIKGLTDGKCMAMRLKGKPPHPDWPVHYPHECPERNSMKCPIRAIDDVENYLISIITTQPPPLIGTEAGAPLSRLTYDNVPYIERHVYVHEPDPKIEGDVRRVHPAAWVPPQARSKVNVFKTLFPTYMEKTHPYEEPVPSLPLCAFKFDASKFGVVRDTYEKYRDTIEHFGVFEFDQPPHARRLVSSPEDFENKVKYKTGDEVFVVIIRRISEEAFLAFASIGPFFVTEVDEEAQGMLTEYFPEGVKDVILLTPDEQEALYEDEEEEDYEEEEEDEEFEGNDVYPFY
;
A
#
# COMPACT_ATOMS: atom_id res chain seq x y z
N MET A 1 50.77 27.93 -47.95
CA MET A 1 51.63 26.88 -47.37
C MET A 1 52.31 27.41 -46.11
N LYS A 2 51.77 27.08 -44.93
CA LYS A 2 52.49 27.12 -43.65
C LYS A 2 52.74 25.66 -43.26
N LYS A 3 54.01 25.26 -43.17
CA LYS A 3 54.41 23.94 -42.66
C LYS A 3 53.97 23.84 -41.20
N VAL A 4 53.00 22.97 -40.92
CA VAL A 4 52.66 22.55 -39.56
C VAL A 4 53.70 21.52 -39.13
N GLY A 5 54.27 21.72 -37.94
CA GLY A 5 55.31 20.88 -37.37
C GLY A 5 54.82 19.45 -37.10
N SER A 6 55.67 18.50 -37.44
CA SER A 6 55.61 17.09 -37.03
C SER A 6 55.57 16.99 -35.51
N GLY A 7 54.46 16.53 -34.91
CA GLY A 7 54.41 16.21 -33.48
C GLY A 7 53.04 16.11 -32.82
N VAL A 8 51.97 16.66 -33.40
CA VAL A 8 50.63 16.61 -32.77
C VAL A 8 49.85 15.40 -33.28
N LEU A 9 49.59 14.43 -32.40
CA LEU A 9 48.98 13.13 -32.73
C LEU A 9 47.45 13.20 -32.92
N GLN A 10 46.80 14.24 -32.38
CA GLN A 10 45.34 14.40 -32.30
C GLN A 10 44.96 15.88 -32.50
N VAL A 11 43.93 16.16 -33.29
CA VAL A 11 43.33 17.49 -33.41
C VAL A 11 42.41 17.71 -32.21
N GLU A 12 42.62 18.79 -31.46
CA GLU A 12 41.73 19.16 -30.36
C GLU A 12 40.63 20.08 -30.89
N VAL A 13 39.38 19.76 -30.55
CA VAL A 13 38.20 20.49 -30.99
C VAL A 13 37.37 20.86 -29.77
N SER A 14 37.21 22.16 -29.56
CA SER A 14 36.63 22.72 -28.34
C SER A 14 35.51 23.73 -28.60
N THR A 15 35.28 24.12 -29.86
CA THR A 15 34.26 25.10 -30.26
C THR A 15 33.48 24.64 -31.49
N ASP A 16 32.26 25.15 -31.68
CA ASP A 16 31.44 24.86 -32.87
C ASP A 16 32.14 25.20 -34.19
N GLU A 17 32.98 26.23 -34.22
CA GLU A 17 33.69 26.62 -35.45
C GLU A 17 34.79 25.60 -35.80
N GLU A 18 35.55 25.13 -34.82
CA GLU A 18 36.52 24.04 -34.99
C GLU A 18 35.82 22.74 -35.37
N TRP A 19 34.62 22.49 -34.82
CA TRP A 19 33.78 21.35 -35.15
C TRP A 19 33.35 21.36 -36.62
N ARG A 20 32.86 22.49 -37.13
CA ARG A 20 32.50 22.64 -38.56
C ARG A 20 33.69 22.46 -39.49
N GLN A 21 34.88 22.92 -39.08
CA GLN A 21 36.12 22.69 -39.82
C GLN A 21 36.47 21.20 -39.86
N LEU A 22 36.34 20.49 -38.73
CA LEU A 22 36.56 19.05 -38.67
C LEU A 22 35.60 18.28 -39.60
N LEU A 23 34.31 18.66 -39.63
CA LEU A 23 33.32 18.04 -40.50
C LEU A 23 33.58 18.31 -42.00
N SER A 24 34.29 19.38 -42.34
CA SER A 24 34.66 19.71 -43.71
C SER A 24 35.89 18.94 -44.21
N CYS A 25 36.61 18.24 -43.33
CA CYS A 25 37.77 17.45 -43.68
C CYS A 25 37.35 16.15 -44.42
N PRO A 26 37.94 15.85 -45.60
CA PRO A 26 37.67 14.62 -46.32
C PRO A 26 38.35 13.42 -45.67
N GLY A 27 37.78 12.23 -45.85
CA GLY A 27 38.36 10.99 -45.32
C GLY A 27 37.73 10.52 -44.00
N LEU A 28 38.35 9.50 -43.40
CA LEU A 28 37.88 8.85 -42.18
C LEU A 28 38.53 9.48 -40.94
N ILE A 29 37.70 10.03 -40.06
CA ILE A 29 38.14 10.68 -38.81
C ILE A 29 37.53 9.93 -37.62
N VAL A 30 38.35 9.61 -36.63
CA VAL A 30 37.88 9.06 -35.34
C VAL A 30 37.97 10.14 -34.28
N VAL A 31 36.85 10.43 -33.64
CA VAL A 31 36.72 11.45 -32.60
C VAL A 31 36.50 10.79 -31.25
N ASP A 32 37.34 11.10 -30.27
CA ASP A 32 37.09 10.84 -28.84
C ASP A 32 36.27 12.00 -28.27
N VAL A 33 34.97 11.78 -28.06
CA VAL A 33 34.07 12.76 -27.48
C VAL A 33 34.08 12.62 -25.97
N TYR A 34 34.45 13.69 -25.27
CA TYR A 34 34.61 13.72 -23.81
C TYR A 34 33.98 14.97 -23.18
N SER A 35 33.72 14.89 -21.87
CA SER A 35 33.24 16.02 -21.06
C SER A 35 34.42 16.67 -20.32
N ASP A 36 34.39 17.98 -20.10
CA ASP A 36 35.51 18.77 -19.52
C ASP A 36 36.03 18.19 -18.20
N TRP A 37 35.11 17.75 -17.34
CA TRP A 37 35.42 17.18 -16.03
C TRP A 37 36.02 15.77 -16.07
N SER A 38 35.77 15.00 -17.13
CA SER A 38 36.30 13.63 -17.28
C SER A 38 37.62 13.60 -18.06
N GLY A 39 37.84 14.60 -18.90
CA GLY A 39 38.95 14.62 -19.86
C GLY A 39 38.85 13.51 -20.92
N PRO A 40 39.76 13.51 -21.91
CA PRO A 40 39.82 12.48 -22.95
C PRO A 40 40.28 11.13 -22.40
N CYS A 41 39.96 10.05 -23.10
CA CYS A 41 40.18 8.69 -22.59
C CYS A 41 41.67 8.29 -22.58
N SER A 42 42.33 8.45 -21.44
CA SER A 42 43.74 8.10 -21.25
C SER A 42 44.05 6.61 -21.48
N ALA A 43 43.12 5.72 -21.07
CA ALA A 43 43.27 4.28 -21.18
C ALA A 43 43.38 3.80 -22.65
N MET A 44 42.68 4.49 -23.57
CA MET A 44 42.58 4.11 -24.98
C MET A 44 43.66 4.77 -25.84
N ALA A 45 44.30 5.83 -25.36
CA ALA A 45 45.32 6.59 -26.09
C ALA A 45 46.49 5.72 -26.57
N SER A 46 46.93 4.75 -25.77
CA SER A 46 48.01 3.83 -26.16
C SER A 46 47.62 2.90 -27.32
N THR A 47 46.36 2.48 -27.37
CA THR A 47 45.80 1.65 -28.44
C THR A 47 45.69 2.43 -29.73
N LEU A 48 45.22 3.68 -29.68
CA LEU A 48 45.16 4.57 -30.84
C LEU A 48 46.55 4.83 -31.44
N LYS A 49 47.57 5.07 -30.60
CA LYS A 49 48.96 5.24 -31.07
C LYS A 49 49.45 4.01 -31.83
N LYS A 50 49.19 2.79 -31.31
CA LYS A 50 49.55 1.55 -32.00
C LYS A 50 48.84 1.41 -33.35
N ILE A 51 47.53 1.70 -33.39
CA ILE A 51 46.76 1.63 -34.64
C ILE A 51 47.26 2.68 -35.64
N LYS A 52 47.54 3.92 -35.23
CA LYS A 52 48.09 4.94 -36.12
C LYS A 52 49.43 4.54 -36.75
N ILE A 53 50.29 3.86 -36.01
CA ILE A 53 51.55 3.31 -36.54
C ILE A 53 51.29 2.20 -37.57
N GLU A 54 50.31 1.33 -37.33
CA GLU A 54 49.95 0.23 -38.23
C GLU A 54 49.31 0.70 -39.54
N VAL A 55 48.47 1.74 -39.49
CA VAL A 55 47.61 2.16 -40.62
C VAL A 55 48.10 3.46 -41.31
N GLY A 56 49.02 4.20 -40.70
CA GLY A 56 49.58 5.44 -41.26
C GLY A 56 48.53 6.54 -41.42
N ASP A 57 48.57 7.24 -42.56
CA ASP A 57 47.72 8.41 -42.87
C ASP A 57 46.31 8.03 -43.38
N ALA A 58 45.88 6.79 -43.21
CA ALA A 58 44.55 6.35 -43.65
C ALA A 58 43.41 6.84 -42.75
N VAL A 59 43.72 7.31 -41.52
CA VAL A 59 42.74 7.79 -40.53
C VAL A 59 43.30 8.96 -39.75
N ASP A 60 42.48 10.00 -39.62
CA ASP A 60 42.74 11.13 -38.73
C ASP A 60 42.10 10.92 -37.36
N TYR A 61 42.74 11.47 -36.33
CA TYR A 61 42.28 11.36 -34.95
C TYR A 61 42.02 12.75 -34.37
N ALA A 62 40.88 12.92 -33.75
CA ALA A 62 40.50 14.12 -33.04
C ALA A 62 39.99 13.81 -31.63
N ILE A 63 40.07 14.78 -30.74
CA ILE A 63 39.41 14.79 -29.45
C ILE A 63 38.44 15.97 -29.44
N ALA A 64 37.21 15.77 -29.00
CA ALA A 64 36.17 16.79 -29.01
C ALA A 64 35.55 16.96 -27.62
N ARG A 65 35.59 18.18 -27.10
CA ARG A 65 34.93 18.54 -25.85
C ARG A 65 33.45 18.81 -26.11
N ASN A 66 32.57 18.00 -25.52
CA ASN A 66 31.14 18.05 -25.80
C ASN A 66 30.40 19.23 -25.14
N ASP A 67 30.98 19.85 -24.10
CA ASP A 67 30.32 20.90 -23.31
C ASP A 67 29.99 22.17 -24.13
N ASP A 68 30.86 22.52 -25.08
CA ASP A 68 30.78 23.77 -25.87
C ASP A 68 30.45 23.55 -27.36
N ILE A 69 30.05 22.33 -27.73
CA ILE A 69 29.68 21.96 -29.10
C ILE A 69 28.22 21.53 -29.12
N ASP A 70 27.38 22.20 -29.89
CA ASP A 70 25.92 21.99 -29.87
C ASP A 70 25.53 20.63 -30.45
N ASP A 71 26.17 20.21 -31.54
CA ASP A 71 25.95 18.90 -32.17
C ASP A 71 26.24 17.73 -31.21
N LEU A 72 27.12 17.95 -30.22
CA LEU A 72 27.55 16.95 -29.25
C LEU A 72 26.81 17.06 -27.91
N ALA A 73 25.82 17.96 -27.79
CA ALA A 73 25.13 18.24 -26.54
C ALA A 73 24.51 17.00 -25.87
N ARG A 74 24.07 16.01 -26.66
CA ARG A 74 23.48 14.76 -26.17
C ARG A 74 24.46 13.81 -25.47
N PHE A 75 25.77 14.02 -25.64
CA PHE A 75 26.82 13.23 -24.99
C PHE A 75 27.33 13.87 -23.69
N ARG A 76 26.87 15.08 -23.35
CA ARG A 76 27.26 15.81 -22.14
C ARG A 76 26.89 15.05 -20.87
N GLY A 77 27.65 15.28 -19.80
CA GLY A 77 27.33 14.77 -18.46
C GLY A 77 27.56 13.26 -18.25
N ARG A 78 28.26 12.60 -19.18
CA ARG A 78 28.65 11.18 -19.07
C ARG A 78 30.16 11.04 -18.92
N SER A 79 30.60 10.10 -18.07
CA SER A 79 32.01 9.69 -17.94
C SER A 79 32.42 8.61 -18.93
N GLU A 80 31.46 7.99 -19.62
CA GLU A 80 31.72 6.95 -20.62
C GLU A 80 32.28 7.61 -21.91
N PRO A 81 33.50 7.25 -22.37
CA PRO A 81 34.06 7.84 -23.58
C PRO A 81 33.25 7.41 -24.81
N THR A 82 33.00 8.34 -25.72
CA THR A 82 32.23 8.09 -26.94
C THR A 82 33.12 8.22 -28.16
N TRP A 83 33.29 7.12 -28.89
CA TRP A 83 34.12 7.04 -30.09
C TRP A 83 33.23 7.20 -31.33
N MET A 84 33.31 8.36 -31.96
CA MET A 84 32.54 8.69 -33.16
C MET A 84 33.42 8.56 -34.41
N PHE A 85 32.90 7.89 -35.43
CA PHE A 85 33.57 7.71 -36.71
C PHE A 85 32.88 8.58 -37.75
N LEU A 86 33.62 9.50 -38.35
CA LEU A 86 33.15 10.46 -39.34
C LEU A 86 33.75 10.15 -40.71
N GLN A 87 32.93 10.21 -41.75
CA GLN A 87 33.38 10.11 -43.14
C GLN A 87 32.71 11.21 -43.98
N ASP A 88 33.53 12.14 -44.47
CA ASP A 88 33.12 13.34 -45.21
C ASP A 88 31.97 14.07 -44.51
N GLY A 89 32.18 14.41 -43.23
CA GLY A 89 31.23 15.18 -42.43
C GLY A 89 29.98 14.43 -41.94
N LYS A 90 29.87 13.12 -42.17
CA LYS A 90 28.75 12.30 -41.68
C LYS A 90 29.20 11.21 -40.72
N MET A 91 28.37 10.93 -39.72
CA MET A 91 28.62 9.86 -38.75
C MET A 91 28.31 8.50 -39.41
N VAL A 92 29.31 7.60 -39.40
CA VAL A 92 29.22 6.27 -40.03
C VAL A 92 29.31 5.12 -39.03
N ASN A 93 29.88 5.37 -37.86
CA ASN A 93 29.95 4.40 -36.77
C ASN A 93 30.04 5.14 -35.43
N LEU A 94 29.59 4.49 -34.35
CA LEU A 94 29.59 5.04 -33.00
C LEU A 94 29.82 3.89 -32.01
N MET A 95 30.72 4.09 -31.06
CA MET A 95 30.98 3.11 -30.00
C MET A 95 31.09 3.84 -28.66
N PHE A 96 30.42 3.32 -27.65
CA PHE A 96 30.53 3.82 -26.29
C PHE A 96 31.44 2.92 -25.44
N GLY A 97 32.18 3.52 -24.53
CA GLY A 97 32.99 2.85 -23.52
C GLY A 97 34.45 2.61 -23.93
N ALA A 98 35.26 2.24 -22.94
CA ALA A 98 36.70 2.05 -23.08
C ALA A 98 37.07 0.60 -23.44
N HIS A 99 36.53 0.06 -24.54
CA HIS A 99 36.74 -1.34 -24.94
C HIS A 99 37.79 -1.47 -26.06
N CYS A 100 39.07 -1.60 -25.70
CA CYS A 100 40.22 -1.68 -26.62
C CYS A 100 40.06 -2.65 -27.82
N PRO A 101 39.73 -3.95 -27.63
CA PRO A 101 39.57 -4.88 -28.76
C PRO A 101 38.44 -4.51 -29.73
N ARG A 102 37.32 -4.01 -29.20
CA ARG A 102 36.14 -3.60 -29.98
C ARG A 102 36.46 -2.39 -30.82
N LEU A 103 37.10 -1.36 -30.23
CA LEU A 103 37.53 -0.17 -30.96
C LEU A 103 38.47 -0.54 -32.12
N ARG A 104 39.49 -1.35 -31.85
CA ARG A 104 40.44 -1.80 -32.88
C ARG A 104 39.74 -2.53 -34.02
N LYS A 105 38.83 -3.46 -33.70
CA LYS A 105 38.07 -4.22 -34.70
C LYS A 105 37.19 -3.30 -35.55
N LEU A 106 36.44 -2.38 -34.93
CA LEU A 106 35.60 -1.43 -35.64
C LEU A 106 36.42 -0.53 -36.55
N LEU A 107 37.50 0.05 -36.03
CA LEU A 107 38.39 0.94 -36.79
C LEU A 107 39.01 0.24 -38.00
N MET A 108 39.57 -0.96 -37.83
CA MET A 108 40.13 -1.72 -38.95
C MET A 108 39.08 -2.09 -40.00
N ASN A 109 37.84 -2.39 -39.58
CA ASN A 109 36.75 -2.66 -40.51
C ASN A 109 36.35 -1.42 -41.31
N GLU A 110 36.24 -0.26 -40.65
CA GLU A 110 35.92 1.02 -41.29
C GLU A 110 37.02 1.44 -42.28
N ILE A 111 38.30 1.26 -41.93
CA ILE A 111 39.44 1.51 -42.83
C ILE A 111 39.34 0.65 -44.09
N ARG A 112 39.15 -0.66 -43.93
CA ARG A 112 39.02 -1.59 -45.05
C ARG A 112 37.83 -1.20 -45.94
N ARG A 113 36.69 -0.88 -45.33
CA ARG A 113 35.50 -0.42 -46.04
C ARG A 113 35.80 0.79 -46.92
N VAL A 114 36.47 1.81 -46.36
CA VAL A 114 36.84 3.02 -47.10
C VAL A 114 37.83 2.71 -48.22
N GLN A 115 38.83 1.85 -47.99
CA GLN A 115 39.78 1.41 -49.02
C GLN A 115 39.13 0.63 -50.17
N HIS A 116 38.10 -0.18 -49.86
CA HIS A 116 37.33 -0.94 -50.84
C HIS A 116 36.16 -0.16 -51.45
N LEU A 117 35.98 1.12 -51.10
CA LEU A 117 34.89 1.98 -51.57
C LEU A 117 33.49 1.42 -51.29
N GLU A 118 33.34 0.68 -50.19
CA GLU A 118 32.07 0.10 -49.76
C GLU A 118 31.19 1.14 -49.02
N THR A 119 29.88 1.01 -49.15
CA THR A 119 28.94 1.92 -48.47
C THR A 119 28.78 1.58 -46.99
N PRO A 120 28.76 2.58 -46.07
CA PRO A 120 28.43 2.36 -44.67
C PRO A 120 27.08 1.67 -44.46
N LYS A 121 26.96 0.95 -43.33
CA LYS A 121 25.67 0.40 -42.87
C LYS A 121 24.62 1.52 -42.65
N TRP A 122 25.07 2.66 -42.17
CA TRP A 122 24.26 3.88 -42.00
C TRP A 122 25.17 5.10 -42.09
N ARG A 123 24.64 6.20 -42.62
CA ARG A 123 25.33 7.48 -42.76
C ARG A 123 24.39 8.55 -42.23
N LEU A 124 24.61 8.96 -40.99
CA LEU A 124 23.71 9.85 -40.26
C LEU A 124 24.33 11.23 -40.11
N ASP A 125 23.46 12.22 -39.93
CA ASP A 125 23.94 13.52 -39.47
C ASP A 125 24.49 13.41 -38.04
N VAL A 126 25.43 14.27 -37.67
CA VAL A 126 25.98 14.25 -36.32
C VAL A 126 24.86 14.52 -35.31
N CYS A 127 23.86 15.33 -35.64
CA CYS A 127 22.73 15.62 -34.74
C CYS A 127 21.78 14.43 -34.53
N GLU A 128 21.83 13.39 -35.36
CA GLU A 128 20.93 12.24 -35.29
C GLU A 128 21.48 11.15 -34.35
N ARG A 129 20.58 10.44 -33.66
CA ARG A 129 20.97 9.35 -32.77
C ARG A 129 21.33 8.10 -33.58
N ALA A 130 22.47 7.50 -33.27
CA ALA A 130 22.85 6.21 -33.86
C ALA A 130 21.92 5.07 -33.37
N PRO A 131 21.78 3.95 -34.09
CA PRO A 131 20.92 2.84 -33.66
C PRO A 131 21.26 2.27 -32.27
N GLU A 132 22.55 2.14 -31.92
CA GLU A 132 22.99 1.69 -30.58
C GLU A 132 22.67 2.75 -29.51
N GLU A 133 22.78 4.04 -29.84
CA GLU A 133 22.41 5.14 -28.95
C GLU A 133 20.89 5.18 -28.70
N GLN A 134 20.09 5.02 -29.75
CA GLN A 134 18.62 5.01 -29.68
C GLN A 134 18.10 3.85 -28.83
N ALA A 135 18.70 2.66 -28.95
CA ALA A 135 18.34 1.51 -28.11
C ALA A 135 18.64 1.78 -26.63
N ARG A 136 19.84 2.30 -26.29
CA ARG A 136 20.20 2.67 -24.92
C ARG A 136 19.27 3.76 -24.35
N TRP A 137 18.88 4.73 -25.18
CA TRP A 137 17.94 5.78 -24.79
C TRP A 137 16.55 5.21 -24.48
N GLN A 138 16.03 4.32 -25.33
CA GLN A 138 14.74 3.66 -25.12
C GLN A 138 14.73 2.81 -23.85
N GLU A 139 15.81 2.08 -23.59
CA GLU A 139 15.98 1.30 -22.35
C GLU A 139 16.03 2.20 -21.12
N GLN A 140 16.78 3.30 -21.15
CA GLN A 140 16.85 4.28 -20.05
C GLN A 140 15.49 4.97 -19.79
N GLU A 141 14.78 5.37 -20.84
CA GLU A 141 13.43 5.96 -20.71
C GLU A 141 12.40 4.94 -20.21
N ALA A 142 12.50 3.67 -20.62
CA ALA A 142 11.65 2.61 -20.11
C ALA A 142 11.90 2.37 -18.61
N ILE A 143 13.15 2.28 -18.18
CA ILE A 143 13.52 2.17 -16.76
C ILE A 143 13.00 3.39 -15.98
N ARG A 144 13.17 4.60 -16.52
CA ARG A 144 12.69 5.83 -15.88
C ARG A 144 11.17 5.82 -15.70
N ARG A 145 10.40 5.38 -16.72
CA ARG A 145 8.95 5.26 -16.64
C ARG A 145 8.53 4.26 -15.57
N VAL A 146 9.12 3.07 -15.57
CA VAL A 146 8.85 2.03 -14.56
C VAL A 146 9.16 2.53 -13.14
N LEU A 147 10.27 3.25 -12.94
CA LEU A 147 10.60 3.84 -11.64
C LEU A 147 9.59 4.91 -11.20
N LEU A 148 9.11 5.74 -12.14
CA LEU A 148 8.10 6.75 -11.85
C LEU A 148 6.75 6.11 -11.52
N GLU A 149 6.33 5.11 -12.29
CA GLU A 149 5.10 4.33 -12.05
C GLU A 149 5.16 3.61 -10.70
N LYS A 150 6.30 2.96 -10.37
CA LYS A 150 6.51 2.33 -9.06
C LYS A 150 6.42 3.34 -7.91
N LYS A 151 6.96 4.54 -8.09
CA LYS A 151 6.88 5.62 -7.09
C LYS A 151 5.44 6.09 -6.91
N GLN A 152 4.71 6.32 -7.99
CA GLN A 152 3.30 6.73 -7.95
C GLN A 152 2.42 5.65 -7.31
N ALA A 153 2.62 4.38 -7.68
CA ALA A 153 1.91 3.26 -7.10
C ALA A 153 2.15 3.14 -5.58
N LYS A 154 3.39 3.39 -5.13
CA LYS A 154 3.72 3.42 -3.69
C LYS A 154 2.98 4.57 -2.97
N GLU A 155 3.01 5.78 -3.52
CA GLU A 155 2.31 6.94 -2.95
C GLU A 155 0.78 6.77 -2.94
N GLU A 156 0.21 6.08 -3.95
CA GLU A 156 -1.21 5.73 -4.00
C GLU A 156 -1.57 4.64 -2.97
N ALA A 157 -0.74 3.61 -2.84
CA ALA A 157 -0.92 2.56 -1.85
C ALA A 157 -0.88 3.12 -0.42
N GLU A 158 0.11 3.94 -0.08
CA GLU A 158 0.22 4.59 1.24
C GLU A 158 -1.01 5.47 1.55
N ARG A 159 -1.52 6.20 0.54
CA ARG A 159 -2.72 7.04 0.66
C ARG A 159 -3.98 6.21 0.92
N LEU A 160 -4.15 5.11 0.20
CA LEU A 160 -5.28 4.19 0.37
C LEU A 160 -5.22 3.53 1.75
N GLU A 161 -4.03 3.10 2.18
CA GLU A 161 -3.85 2.47 3.49
C GLU A 161 -4.17 3.43 4.63
N ARG A 162 -3.74 4.69 4.52
CA ARG A 162 -4.10 5.76 5.47
C ARG A 162 -5.61 6.02 5.49
N TYR A 163 -6.24 6.02 4.32
CA TYR A 163 -7.69 6.17 4.21
C TYR A 163 -8.42 5.00 4.88
N GLU A 164 -8.04 3.76 4.60
CA GLU A 164 -8.66 2.57 5.20
C GLU A 164 -8.48 2.53 6.72
N ARG A 165 -7.29 2.89 7.24
CA ARG A 165 -7.04 3.01 8.69
C ARG A 165 -7.92 4.07 9.33
N PHE A 166 -8.01 5.25 8.72
CA PHE A 166 -8.91 6.32 9.17
C PHE A 166 -10.36 5.83 9.20
N MET A 167 -10.82 5.17 8.13
CA MET A 167 -12.18 4.66 8.05
C MET A 167 -12.46 3.62 9.14
N ALA A 168 -11.55 2.67 9.37
CA ALA A 168 -11.69 1.65 10.41
C ALA A 168 -11.85 2.27 11.81
N GLN A 169 -11.00 3.23 12.18
CA GLN A 169 -11.11 3.92 13.47
C GLN A 169 -12.46 4.66 13.59
N MET A 170 -12.82 5.45 12.59
CA MET A 170 -14.01 6.31 12.65
C MET A 170 -15.32 5.52 12.64
N VAL A 171 -15.38 4.40 11.93
CA VAL A 171 -16.57 3.52 11.93
C VAL A 171 -16.86 2.99 13.33
N VAL A 172 -15.81 2.64 14.09
CA VAL A 172 -15.94 2.17 15.48
C VAL A 172 -16.33 3.32 16.41
N GLU A 173 -15.66 4.47 16.34
CA GLU A 173 -15.93 5.62 17.24
C GLU A 173 -17.31 6.25 17.03
N LEU A 174 -17.84 6.17 15.80
CA LEU A 174 -19.15 6.67 15.42
C LEU A 174 -20.24 5.59 15.46
N CYS A 175 -19.99 4.39 16.00
CA CYS A 175 -20.96 3.29 16.02
C CYS A 175 -22.31 3.66 16.68
N GLU A 176 -22.31 4.53 17.69
CA GLU A 176 -23.52 4.97 18.40
C GLU A 176 -24.22 6.20 17.77
N LYS A 177 -23.62 6.78 16.74
CA LYS A 177 -24.04 8.07 16.18
C LYS A 177 -24.37 7.94 14.73
N THR A 178 -25.32 8.74 14.27
CA THR A 178 -25.71 8.81 12.86
C THR A 178 -26.10 10.23 12.48
N VAL A 179 -26.34 10.47 11.20
CA VAL A 179 -26.77 11.77 10.67
C VAL A 179 -28.04 11.58 9.88
N LEU A 180 -29.00 12.49 10.06
CA LEU A 180 -30.15 12.60 9.17
C LEU A 180 -30.12 13.96 8.48
N VAL A 181 -30.31 13.97 7.16
CA VAL A 181 -30.38 15.19 6.35
C VAL A 181 -31.81 15.34 5.83
N LEU A 182 -32.52 16.36 6.29
CA LEU A 182 -33.79 16.78 5.71
C LEU A 182 -33.54 17.68 4.52
N TYR A 183 -34.22 17.37 3.43
CA TYR A 183 -34.06 18.07 2.18
C TYR A 183 -34.77 19.44 2.18
N PRO A 184 -34.40 20.35 1.27
CA PRO A 184 -34.85 21.74 1.33
C PRO A 184 -36.36 21.91 1.20
N TRP A 185 -37.03 21.05 0.43
CA TRP A 185 -38.48 21.13 0.20
C TRP A 185 -39.32 20.86 1.44
N VAL A 186 -38.77 20.17 2.44
CA VAL A 186 -39.43 19.95 3.75
C VAL A 186 -39.75 21.29 4.44
N PHE A 187 -38.96 22.32 4.16
CA PHE A 187 -39.11 23.65 4.73
C PHE A 187 -39.72 24.64 3.73
N LYS A 188 -40.44 24.16 2.72
CA LYS A 188 -41.21 25.00 1.80
C LYS A 188 -42.72 24.81 2.04
N ASP A 189 -43.52 25.85 1.81
CA ASP A 189 -44.98 25.73 1.75
C ASP A 189 -45.44 25.21 0.36
N GLU A 190 -46.74 24.95 0.20
CA GLU A 190 -47.33 24.50 -1.08
C GLU A 190 -47.11 25.48 -2.24
N ARG A 191 -46.68 26.71 -1.94
CA ARG A 191 -46.36 27.77 -2.91
C ARG A 191 -44.86 28.01 -3.05
N GLY A 192 -44.02 27.15 -2.48
CA GLY A 192 -42.56 27.22 -2.54
C GLY A 192 -41.90 28.25 -1.60
N ARG A 193 -42.66 28.90 -0.70
CA ARG A 193 -42.11 29.90 0.24
C ARG A 193 -41.48 29.22 1.46
N PRO A 194 -40.44 29.82 2.06
CA PRO A 194 -39.81 29.27 3.26
C PRO A 194 -40.81 29.14 4.43
N ARG A 195 -40.78 27.99 5.09
CA ARG A 195 -41.58 27.61 6.25
C ARG A 195 -40.67 27.44 7.47
N ASP A 196 -41.15 27.84 8.65
CA ASP A 196 -40.42 27.57 9.89
C ASP A 196 -40.37 26.06 10.21
N LYS A 197 -39.31 25.61 10.88
CA LYS A 197 -39.07 24.19 11.18
C LYS A 197 -40.20 23.59 12.03
N TRP A 198 -40.70 24.34 13.02
CA TRP A 198 -41.79 23.89 13.90
C TRP A 198 -43.15 23.86 13.21
N GLN A 199 -43.27 24.49 12.04
CA GLN A 199 -44.48 24.44 11.23
C GLN A 199 -44.40 23.37 10.15
N SER A 200 -43.26 22.68 10.01
CA SER A 200 -43.02 21.62 9.03
C SER A 200 -43.42 20.27 9.63
N PRO A 201 -44.50 19.63 9.15
CA PRO A 201 -44.94 18.32 9.65
C PRO A 201 -43.87 17.23 9.57
N PRO A 202 -43.08 17.10 8.48
CA PRO A 202 -42.02 16.09 8.41
C PRO A 202 -40.95 16.25 9.50
N TYR A 203 -40.65 17.50 9.91
CA TYR A 203 -39.69 17.76 10.98
C TYR A 203 -40.29 17.49 12.36
N THR A 204 -41.51 18.00 12.63
CA THR A 204 -42.13 17.84 13.95
C THR A 204 -42.40 16.38 14.28
N GLU A 205 -42.84 15.59 13.31
CA GLU A 205 -43.06 14.14 13.49
C GLU A 205 -41.75 13.39 13.81
N LEU A 206 -40.65 13.69 13.12
CA LEU A 206 -39.36 13.08 13.44
C LEU A 206 -38.91 13.43 14.86
N VAL A 207 -38.89 14.71 15.20
CA VAL A 207 -38.27 15.19 16.45
C VAL A 207 -39.14 14.93 17.67
N GLN A 208 -40.45 15.20 17.58
CA GLN A 208 -41.36 15.12 18.73
C GLN A 208 -41.89 13.71 18.96
N ASP A 209 -42.04 12.91 17.91
CA ASP A 209 -42.62 11.56 18.00
C ASP A 209 -41.54 10.47 17.85
N LEU A 210 -40.92 10.35 16.67
CA LEU A 210 -40.04 9.21 16.33
C LEU A 210 -38.74 9.19 17.15
N PHE A 211 -38.04 10.31 17.21
CA PHE A 211 -36.75 10.41 17.89
C PHE A 211 -36.88 10.43 19.39
N ARG A 212 -37.99 10.94 19.94
CA ARG A 212 -38.19 11.06 21.39
C ARG A 212 -37.80 9.80 22.17
N GLN A 213 -38.10 8.61 21.64
CA GLN A 213 -37.79 7.33 22.27
C GLN A 213 -36.50 6.67 21.75
N CYS A 214 -36.18 6.84 20.47
CA CYS A 214 -35.14 6.05 19.80
C CYS A 214 -33.80 6.79 19.64
N PHE A 215 -33.81 8.12 19.61
CA PHE A 215 -32.63 8.94 19.34
C PHE A 215 -32.54 10.16 20.25
N ASP A 216 -31.33 10.67 20.44
CA ASP A 216 -31.07 11.97 21.03
C ASP A 216 -30.52 12.90 19.96
N VAL A 217 -31.16 14.06 19.79
CA VAL A 217 -30.75 15.07 18.80
C VAL A 217 -29.67 15.93 19.43
N GLN A 218 -28.41 15.68 19.06
CA GLN A 218 -27.26 16.34 19.68
C GLN A 218 -26.96 17.70 19.06
N GLU A 219 -27.17 17.85 17.75
CA GLU A 219 -26.89 19.09 17.03
C GLU A 219 -27.76 19.19 15.78
N GLU A 220 -28.24 20.40 15.47
CA GLU A 220 -28.98 20.73 14.25
C GLU A 220 -28.26 21.82 13.47
N LEU A 221 -27.97 21.59 12.20
CA LEU A 221 -27.29 22.53 11.32
C LEU A 221 -28.13 22.82 10.08
N ARG A 222 -28.43 24.10 9.85
CA ARG A 222 -28.99 24.58 8.57
C ARG A 222 -27.86 24.81 7.58
N ILE A 223 -27.79 24.00 6.54
CA ILE A 223 -26.69 23.97 5.59
C ILE A 223 -27.18 24.26 4.17
N GLN A 224 -26.39 25.02 3.41
CA GLN A 224 -26.57 25.16 1.97
C GLN A 224 -25.60 24.19 1.30
N LEU A 225 -26.12 23.21 0.57
CA LEU A 225 -25.29 22.22 -0.12
C LEU A 225 -24.82 22.78 -1.46
N ASN A 226 -23.58 22.44 -1.83
CA ASN A 226 -22.98 22.67 -3.15
C ASN A 226 -22.70 21.31 -3.80
N GLU A 227 -22.43 21.29 -5.11
CA GLU A 227 -22.10 20.08 -5.87
C GLU A 227 -20.96 19.28 -5.22
N ASP A 228 -19.80 19.90 -4.96
CA ASP A 228 -18.66 19.26 -4.28
C ASP A 228 -18.99 18.71 -2.88
N THR A 229 -19.93 19.34 -2.17
CA THR A 229 -20.34 18.89 -0.82
C THR A 229 -21.24 17.67 -0.94
N ILE A 230 -22.12 17.65 -1.94
CA ILE A 230 -23.00 16.51 -2.25
C ILE A 230 -22.14 15.33 -2.68
N GLU A 231 -21.22 15.52 -3.63
CA GLU A 231 -20.31 14.46 -4.07
C GLU A 231 -19.55 13.82 -2.92
N ARG A 232 -19.02 14.64 -1.99
CA ARG A 232 -18.31 14.15 -0.79
C ARG A 232 -19.22 13.42 0.20
N MET A 233 -20.48 13.83 0.36
CA MET A 233 -21.44 13.19 1.26
C MET A 233 -21.89 11.81 0.77
N PHE A 234 -22.08 11.66 -0.54
CA PHE A 234 -22.61 10.43 -1.15
C PHE A 234 -21.50 9.41 -1.53
N VAL A 235 -20.23 9.67 -1.19
CA VAL A 235 -19.13 8.70 -1.34
C VAL A 235 -19.47 7.41 -0.59
N GLU A 236 -19.34 6.27 -1.28
CA GLU A 236 -19.64 4.93 -0.75
C GLU A 236 -21.08 4.75 -0.23
N SER A 237 -22.01 5.62 -0.64
CA SER A 237 -23.43 5.51 -0.25
C SER A 237 -24.24 4.57 -1.14
N GLY A 238 -23.72 4.18 -2.30
CA GLY A 238 -24.47 3.42 -3.31
C GLY A 238 -25.60 4.19 -4.00
N VAL A 239 -25.71 5.51 -3.76
CA VAL A 239 -26.69 6.37 -4.42
C VAL A 239 -26.10 7.00 -5.68
N ASP A 240 -26.78 6.84 -6.81
CA ASP A 240 -26.40 7.50 -8.07
C ASP A 240 -26.65 9.01 -8.01
N ILE A 241 -25.57 9.79 -8.09
CA ILE A 241 -25.64 11.25 -8.05
C ILE A 241 -26.10 11.75 -9.42
N THR A 242 -27.39 11.98 -9.56
CA THR A 242 -27.97 12.61 -10.76
C THR A 242 -27.87 14.13 -10.70
N LYS A 243 -27.73 14.79 -11.86
CA LYS A 243 -27.70 16.27 -11.95
C LYS A 243 -28.95 16.92 -11.36
N GLU A 244 -30.07 16.23 -11.40
CA GLU A 244 -31.34 16.69 -10.85
C GLU A 244 -31.40 16.57 -9.32
N LEU A 245 -30.82 15.51 -8.74
CA LEU A 245 -30.65 15.40 -7.30
C LEU A 245 -29.78 16.55 -6.78
N ILE A 246 -28.67 16.85 -7.48
CA ILE A 246 -27.83 18.01 -7.16
C ILE A 246 -28.65 19.30 -7.21
N LYS A 247 -29.45 19.49 -8.26
CA LYS A 247 -30.32 20.67 -8.40
C LYS A 247 -31.35 20.77 -7.27
N GLY A 248 -31.97 19.66 -6.87
CA GLY A 248 -32.96 19.63 -5.79
C GLY A 248 -32.37 19.93 -4.41
N LEU A 249 -31.16 19.43 -4.15
CA LEU A 249 -30.43 19.67 -2.89
C LEU A 249 -29.84 21.08 -2.81
N THR A 250 -29.54 21.70 -3.96
CA THR A 250 -29.00 23.06 -4.05
C THR A 250 -30.10 24.13 -4.07
N ASP A 251 -31.36 23.77 -4.38
CA ASP A 251 -32.54 24.67 -4.42
C ASP A 251 -33.07 25.10 -3.04
N GLY A 252 -32.20 25.14 -2.03
CA GLY A 252 -32.50 25.72 -0.73
C GLY A 252 -31.60 25.20 0.38
N LYS A 253 -31.99 25.47 1.63
CA LYS A 253 -31.24 25.05 2.81
C LYS A 253 -31.75 23.70 3.30
N CYS A 254 -30.85 22.73 3.38
CA CYS A 254 -31.08 21.47 4.07
C CYS A 254 -30.93 21.66 5.59
N MET A 255 -31.48 20.71 6.35
CA MET A 255 -31.20 20.58 7.78
C MET A 255 -30.48 19.26 8.02
N ALA A 256 -29.25 19.32 8.54
CA ALA A 256 -28.54 18.14 9.01
C ALA A 256 -28.67 18.02 10.53
N MET A 257 -28.92 16.81 11.01
CA MET A 257 -29.09 16.50 12.42
C MET A 257 -28.09 15.43 12.81
N ARG A 258 -27.25 15.71 13.83
CA ARG A 258 -26.42 14.67 14.46
C ARG A 258 -27.26 13.98 15.52
N LEU A 259 -27.40 12.67 15.38
CA LEU A 259 -28.23 11.82 16.23
C LEU A 259 -27.36 10.84 17.02
N LYS A 260 -27.71 10.59 18.28
CA LYS A 260 -27.15 9.49 19.08
C LYS A 260 -28.24 8.44 19.34
N GLY A 261 -27.98 7.18 19.04
CA GLY A 261 -28.92 6.09 19.25
C GLY A 261 -29.15 5.79 20.74
N LYS A 262 -30.41 5.79 21.18
CA LYS A 262 -30.83 5.27 22.50
C LYS A 262 -31.03 3.76 22.42
N PRO A 263 -30.95 3.02 23.55
CA PRO A 263 -31.17 1.57 23.56
C PRO A 263 -32.37 1.18 22.69
N PRO A 264 -32.21 0.26 21.73
CA PRO A 264 -33.27 -0.05 20.79
C PRO A 264 -34.44 -0.74 21.51
N HIS A 265 -35.60 -0.80 20.84
CA HIS A 265 -36.76 -1.54 21.37
C HIS A 265 -36.38 -3.02 21.60
N PRO A 266 -36.94 -3.72 22.62
CA PRO A 266 -36.66 -5.14 22.87
C PRO A 266 -36.84 -6.07 21.66
N ASP A 267 -37.72 -5.69 20.73
CA ASP A 267 -37.98 -6.44 19.49
C ASP A 267 -36.94 -6.19 18.38
N TRP A 268 -35.93 -5.36 18.62
CA TRP A 268 -34.86 -5.11 17.66
C TRP A 268 -33.97 -6.36 17.53
N PRO A 269 -33.68 -6.85 16.31
CA PRO A 269 -33.00 -8.13 16.10
C PRO A 269 -31.54 -8.15 16.57
N VAL A 270 -30.92 -6.99 16.83
CA VAL A 270 -29.53 -6.88 17.31
C VAL A 270 -29.52 -6.71 18.82
N HIS A 271 -28.80 -7.60 19.51
CA HIS A 271 -28.68 -7.57 20.97
C HIS A 271 -27.94 -6.31 21.46
N TYR A 272 -28.43 -5.72 22.57
CA TYR A 272 -27.84 -4.56 23.22
C TYR A 272 -27.60 -4.82 24.71
N PRO A 273 -26.37 -4.65 25.24
CA PRO A 273 -25.16 -4.25 24.53
C PRO A 273 -24.65 -5.35 23.59
N HIS A 274 -23.99 -4.94 22.50
CA HIS A 274 -23.38 -5.86 21.55
C HIS A 274 -22.07 -6.41 22.11
N GLU A 275 -21.91 -7.73 22.09
CA GLU A 275 -20.66 -8.39 22.48
C GLU A 275 -19.79 -8.61 21.23
N CYS A 276 -18.62 -7.98 21.20
CA CYS A 276 -17.68 -8.15 20.10
C CYS A 276 -17.02 -9.55 20.16
N PRO A 277 -17.04 -10.34 19.08
CA PRO A 277 -16.39 -11.65 19.06
C PRO A 277 -14.86 -11.58 19.18
N GLU A 278 -14.24 -10.45 18.79
CA GLU A 278 -12.79 -10.23 18.89
C GLU A 278 -12.44 -9.51 20.21
N ARG A 279 -12.02 -10.29 21.21
CA ARG A 279 -11.83 -9.82 22.59
C ARG A 279 -10.56 -8.98 22.84
N ASN A 280 -9.68 -8.82 21.85
CA ASN A 280 -8.31 -8.32 22.04
C ASN A 280 -8.05 -6.89 21.51
N SER A 281 -9.07 -6.12 21.13
CA SER A 281 -8.90 -4.74 20.63
C SER A 281 -9.32 -3.67 21.66
N MET A 282 -8.55 -2.59 21.74
CA MET A 282 -8.81 -1.40 22.54
C MET A 282 -10.13 -0.74 22.10
N LYS A 283 -11.09 -0.62 23.03
CA LYS A 283 -12.45 -0.04 22.89
C LYS A 283 -13.40 -0.86 21.99
N CYS A 284 -13.91 -1.98 22.50
CA CYS A 284 -15.05 -2.65 21.87
C CYS A 284 -16.28 -1.71 21.79
N PRO A 285 -16.93 -1.57 20.63
CA PRO A 285 -18.13 -0.76 20.50
C PRO A 285 -19.30 -1.41 21.24
N ILE A 286 -20.13 -0.60 21.89
CA ILE A 286 -21.31 -1.05 22.65
C ILE A 286 -22.45 -1.48 21.69
N ARG A 287 -22.34 -1.13 20.41
CA ARG A 287 -23.25 -1.51 19.33
C ARG A 287 -22.51 -2.17 18.18
N ALA A 288 -23.20 -3.04 17.44
CA ALA A 288 -22.68 -3.55 16.18
C ALA A 288 -22.47 -2.39 15.18
N ILE A 289 -21.51 -2.55 14.28
CA ILE A 289 -21.35 -1.64 13.14
C ILE A 289 -22.64 -1.69 12.30
N ASP A 290 -23.06 -0.55 11.76
CA ASP A 290 -24.32 -0.33 11.01
C ASP A 290 -25.63 -0.49 11.81
N ASP A 291 -25.59 -0.91 13.08
CA ASP A 291 -26.81 -1.11 13.89
C ASP A 291 -27.67 0.15 13.99
N VAL A 292 -27.06 1.30 14.27
CA VAL A 292 -27.77 2.58 14.46
C VAL A 292 -28.37 3.09 13.16
N GLU A 293 -27.66 2.94 12.05
CA GLU A 293 -28.13 3.29 10.71
C GLU A 293 -29.31 2.41 10.31
N ASN A 294 -29.16 1.09 10.45
CA ASN A 294 -30.21 0.13 10.15
C ASN A 294 -31.44 0.35 11.03
N TYR A 295 -31.26 0.69 12.31
CA TYR A 295 -32.35 1.01 13.21
C TYR A 295 -33.09 2.28 12.78
N LEU A 296 -32.35 3.35 12.45
CA LEU A 296 -32.95 4.59 11.96
C LEU A 296 -33.72 4.35 10.65
N ILE A 297 -33.11 3.67 9.68
CA ILE A 297 -33.72 3.32 8.40
C ILE A 297 -34.99 2.50 8.63
N SER A 298 -34.92 1.45 9.46
CA SER A 298 -36.09 0.64 9.80
C SER A 298 -37.23 1.48 10.37
N ILE A 299 -36.96 2.40 11.30
CA ILE A 299 -38.00 3.26 11.90
C ILE A 299 -38.67 4.17 10.86
N ILE A 300 -37.92 4.71 9.89
CA ILE A 300 -38.46 5.64 8.89
C ILE A 300 -39.08 4.94 7.67
N THR A 301 -38.65 3.72 7.34
CA THR A 301 -39.16 2.94 6.20
C THR A 301 -40.21 1.91 6.59
N THR A 302 -40.32 1.55 7.86
CA THR A 302 -41.37 0.67 8.38
C THR A 302 -42.32 1.43 9.30
N GLN A 303 -43.09 0.73 10.13
CA GLN A 303 -43.92 1.37 11.15
C GLN A 303 -43.09 1.69 12.39
N PRO A 304 -43.30 2.84 13.04
CA PRO A 304 -42.57 3.17 14.24
C PRO A 304 -42.86 2.17 15.37
N PRO A 305 -41.85 1.86 16.21
CA PRO A 305 -42.04 0.96 17.34
C PRO A 305 -43.20 1.42 18.24
N PRO A 306 -43.85 0.50 18.96
CA PRO A 306 -44.85 0.86 19.97
C PRO A 306 -44.26 1.87 20.95
N LEU A 307 -45.01 2.91 21.30
CA LEU A 307 -44.55 3.87 22.30
C LEU A 307 -44.43 3.13 23.63
N ILE A 308 -43.24 3.10 24.24
CA ILE A 308 -43.07 2.57 25.59
C ILE A 308 -43.80 3.52 26.54
N GLY A 309 -44.97 3.11 27.02
CA GLY A 309 -45.78 3.90 27.94
C GLY A 309 -45.06 4.10 29.26
N THR A 310 -44.67 5.35 29.55
CA THR A 310 -44.40 5.74 30.93
C THR A 310 -45.74 6.07 31.56
N GLU A 311 -46.10 5.30 32.59
CA GLU A 311 -47.33 5.37 33.39
C GLU A 311 -48.51 4.50 32.94
N ALA A 312 -48.96 3.68 33.89
CA ALA A 312 -50.12 2.82 33.78
C ALA A 312 -51.40 3.66 33.58
N GLY A 313 -52.15 3.38 32.51
CA GLY A 313 -53.58 3.69 32.47
C GLY A 313 -54.07 4.74 31.46
N ALA A 314 -53.29 5.12 30.45
CA ALA A 314 -53.85 5.81 29.29
C ALA A 314 -53.31 5.20 27.98
N PRO A 315 -54.16 4.68 27.09
CA PRO A 315 -53.72 4.45 25.72
C PRO A 315 -53.48 5.84 25.13
N LEU A 316 -52.20 6.22 24.95
CA LEU A 316 -51.86 7.28 24.01
C LEU A 316 -52.28 6.75 22.65
N SER A 317 -53.54 7.01 22.29
CA SER A 317 -54.07 6.75 20.97
C SER A 317 -53.09 7.34 19.97
N ARG A 318 -52.52 6.49 19.10
CA ARG A 318 -51.87 6.89 17.85
C ARG A 318 -52.94 7.61 17.02
N LEU A 319 -53.22 8.86 17.34
CA LEU A 319 -54.06 9.71 16.52
C LEU A 319 -53.22 9.98 15.26
N THR A 320 -53.75 9.53 14.12
CA THR A 320 -53.45 10.03 12.76
C THR A 320 -52.22 9.53 12.00
N TYR A 321 -51.71 8.34 12.26
CA TYR A 321 -50.77 7.71 11.33
C TYR A 321 -51.42 6.47 10.73
N ASP A 322 -51.96 6.61 9.51
CA ASP A 322 -52.27 5.47 8.65
C ASP A 322 -51.05 4.53 8.62
N ASN A 323 -51.26 3.23 8.40
CA ASN A 323 -50.27 2.16 8.40
C ASN A 323 -49.06 2.33 7.42
N VAL A 324 -48.89 3.52 6.85
CA VAL A 324 -47.91 3.95 5.85
C VAL A 324 -46.63 4.49 6.53
N PRO A 325 -45.42 4.06 6.10
CA PRO A 325 -44.14 4.53 6.64
C PRO A 325 -43.87 6.03 6.50
N TYR A 326 -43.01 6.59 7.36
CA TYR A 326 -42.63 8.02 7.34
C TYR A 326 -42.14 8.48 5.95
N ILE A 327 -41.26 7.68 5.34
CA ILE A 327 -40.63 8.04 4.06
C ILE A 327 -41.61 8.08 2.89
N GLU A 328 -42.73 7.36 2.98
CA GLU A 328 -43.81 7.35 1.99
C GLU A 328 -44.85 8.43 2.25
N ARG A 329 -45.07 8.79 3.53
CA ARG A 329 -45.97 9.88 3.93
C ARG A 329 -45.45 11.24 3.49
N HIS A 330 -44.16 11.48 3.72
CA HIS A 330 -43.53 12.77 3.46
C HIS A 330 -42.66 12.67 2.21
N VAL A 331 -43.30 12.85 1.06
CA VAL A 331 -42.63 12.88 -0.24
C VAL A 331 -42.86 14.20 -0.95
N TYR A 332 -41.86 14.64 -1.69
CA TYR A 332 -41.99 15.71 -2.66
C TYR A 332 -42.23 15.10 -4.04
N VAL A 333 -43.42 15.37 -4.59
CA VAL A 333 -43.76 14.96 -5.95
C VAL A 333 -43.45 16.12 -6.89
N HIS A 334 -42.41 15.98 -7.71
CA HIS A 334 -42.16 16.88 -8.82
C HIS A 334 -43.16 16.58 -9.92
N GLU A 335 -44.00 17.55 -10.24
CA GLU A 335 -44.87 17.49 -11.41
C GLU A 335 -44.10 18.00 -12.64
N PRO A 336 -44.11 17.25 -13.75
CA PRO A 336 -43.32 17.59 -14.92
C PRO A 336 -43.82 18.90 -15.55
N ASP A 337 -42.92 19.85 -15.79
CA ASP A 337 -43.25 21.08 -16.51
C ASP A 337 -43.40 20.76 -18.01
N PRO A 338 -44.58 20.97 -18.60
CA PRO A 338 -44.81 20.69 -20.02
C PRO A 338 -43.94 21.53 -20.97
N LYS A 339 -43.23 22.56 -20.47
CA LYS A 339 -42.29 23.38 -21.25
C LYS A 339 -40.87 22.81 -21.30
N ILE A 340 -40.53 21.85 -20.43
CA ILE A 340 -39.19 21.27 -20.35
C ILE A 340 -39.23 19.89 -21.00
N GLU A 341 -38.60 19.78 -22.18
CA GLU A 341 -38.55 18.52 -22.93
C GLU A 341 -37.79 17.45 -22.13
N GLY A 342 -38.47 16.35 -21.80
CA GLY A 342 -37.92 15.26 -20.98
C GLY A 342 -38.15 15.36 -19.47
N ASP A 343 -38.90 16.38 -18.99
CA ASP A 343 -39.31 16.43 -17.58
C ASP A 343 -40.37 15.36 -17.27
N VAL A 344 -40.14 14.59 -16.22
CA VAL A 344 -40.99 13.43 -15.85
C VAL A 344 -41.38 13.53 -14.39
N ARG A 345 -42.57 13.03 -14.04
CA ARG A 345 -43.05 12.99 -12.66
C ARG A 345 -42.11 12.16 -11.80
N ARG A 346 -41.64 12.72 -10.68
CA ARG A 346 -40.70 12.05 -9.77
C ARG A 346 -41.12 12.25 -8.32
N VAL A 347 -40.77 11.29 -7.48
CA VAL A 347 -41.08 11.29 -6.05
C VAL A 347 -39.75 11.27 -5.30
N HIS A 348 -39.48 12.31 -4.53
CA HIS A 348 -38.27 12.42 -3.71
C HIS A 348 -38.64 12.27 -2.22
N PRO A 349 -37.87 11.54 -1.41
CA PRO A 349 -38.15 11.38 0.02
C PRO A 349 -38.00 12.72 0.76
N ALA A 350 -38.52 12.86 1.98
CA ALA A 350 -38.27 14.07 2.79
C ALA A 350 -36.88 14.12 3.43
N ALA A 351 -36.30 12.96 3.70
CA ALA A 351 -35.06 12.80 4.43
C ALA A 351 -34.10 11.82 3.74
N TRP A 352 -32.82 11.97 4.03
CA TRP A 352 -31.78 11.01 3.68
C TRP A 352 -30.93 10.68 4.90
N VAL A 353 -30.54 9.41 4.97
CA VAL A 353 -29.69 8.83 6.01
C VAL A 353 -28.57 8.07 5.30
N PRO A 354 -27.31 8.20 5.73
CA PRO A 354 -26.23 7.42 5.17
C PRO A 354 -26.50 5.93 5.44
N PRO A 355 -26.52 5.07 4.40
CA PRO A 355 -26.98 3.69 4.53
C PRO A 355 -25.95 2.75 5.17
N GLN A 356 -24.69 3.18 5.27
CA GLN A 356 -23.57 2.37 5.74
C GLN A 356 -22.64 3.22 6.61
N ALA A 357 -21.89 2.55 7.49
CA ALA A 357 -21.02 3.19 8.46
C ALA A 357 -19.92 4.00 7.77
N ARG A 358 -19.41 3.49 6.64
CA ARG A 358 -18.39 4.18 5.84
C ARG A 358 -18.95 5.44 5.18
N SER A 359 -20.11 5.36 4.53
CA SER A 359 -20.81 6.53 4.00
C SER A 359 -21.08 7.57 5.10
N LYS A 360 -21.48 7.12 6.29
CA LYS A 360 -21.66 7.98 7.46
C LYS A 360 -20.39 8.76 7.81
N VAL A 361 -19.22 8.11 7.86
CA VAL A 361 -17.95 8.80 8.16
C VAL A 361 -17.71 9.95 7.18
N ASN A 362 -17.98 9.74 5.89
CA ASN A 362 -17.86 10.79 4.86
C ASN A 362 -18.84 11.95 5.09
N VAL A 363 -20.07 11.67 5.50
CA VAL A 363 -21.05 12.70 5.89
C VAL A 363 -20.60 13.48 7.12
N PHE A 364 -20.09 12.80 8.16
CA PHE A 364 -19.56 13.46 9.37
C PHE A 364 -18.37 14.35 9.05
N LYS A 365 -17.43 13.87 8.23
CA LYS A 365 -16.27 14.63 7.77
C LYS A 365 -16.69 15.87 6.97
N THR A 366 -17.76 15.77 6.18
CA THR A 366 -18.21 16.84 5.29
C THR A 366 -19.06 17.89 6.03
N LEU A 367 -19.99 17.45 6.88
CA LEU A 367 -20.97 18.32 7.54
C LEU A 367 -20.58 18.75 8.94
N PHE A 368 -19.77 17.95 9.64
CA PHE A 368 -19.37 18.17 11.03
C PHE A 368 -17.84 18.10 11.22
N PRO A 369 -17.01 18.79 10.39
CA PRO A 369 -15.55 18.67 10.47
C PRO A 369 -14.99 19.09 11.83
N THR A 370 -15.50 20.19 12.41
CA THR A 370 -15.07 20.68 13.73
C THR A 370 -15.40 19.69 14.86
N TYR A 371 -16.47 18.91 14.72
CA TYR A 371 -16.81 17.88 15.70
C TYR A 371 -15.83 16.71 15.61
N MET A 372 -15.52 16.26 14.39
CA MET A 372 -14.55 15.21 14.13
C MET A 372 -13.19 15.59 14.68
N GLU A 373 -12.66 16.76 14.32
CA GLU A 373 -11.34 17.24 14.78
C GLU A 373 -11.22 17.34 16.31
N LYS A 374 -12.29 17.73 17.01
CA LYS A 374 -12.27 17.92 18.46
C LYS A 374 -12.55 16.66 19.27
N THR A 375 -13.42 15.79 18.77
CA THR A 375 -13.96 14.66 19.54
C THR A 375 -13.34 13.34 19.14
N HIS A 376 -12.99 13.21 17.86
CA HIS A 376 -12.48 12.00 17.21
C HIS A 376 -11.28 12.38 16.33
N PRO A 377 -10.21 12.97 16.90
CA PRO A 377 -9.01 13.28 16.14
C PRO A 377 -8.46 11.98 15.56
N TYR A 378 -8.15 11.98 14.26
CA TYR A 378 -7.45 10.85 13.67
C TYR A 378 -6.03 10.80 14.24
N GLU A 379 -5.76 9.75 15.00
CA GLU A 379 -4.44 9.44 15.52
C GLU A 379 -3.86 8.37 14.61
N GLU A 380 -2.92 8.77 13.75
CA GLU A 380 -2.22 7.80 12.93
C GLU A 380 -1.47 6.84 13.87
N PRO A 381 -1.76 5.52 13.80
CA PRO A 381 -1.10 4.57 14.67
C PRO A 381 0.40 4.69 14.43
N VAL A 382 1.15 4.90 15.51
CA VAL A 382 2.61 4.93 15.43
C VAL A 382 3.01 3.57 14.84
N PRO A 383 3.77 3.53 13.72
CA PRO A 383 4.20 2.27 13.15
C PRO A 383 4.89 1.47 14.25
N SER A 384 4.55 0.18 14.34
CA SER A 384 5.25 -0.72 15.25
C SER A 384 6.74 -0.60 14.98
N LEU A 385 7.53 -0.46 16.04
CA LEU A 385 8.97 -0.35 15.90
C LEU A 385 9.51 -1.57 15.13
N PRO A 386 10.43 -1.37 14.17
CA PRO A 386 10.82 -2.42 13.24
C PRO A 386 11.45 -3.59 13.97
N LEU A 387 11.12 -4.80 13.54
CA LEU A 387 11.69 -6.04 14.02
C LEU A 387 13.03 -6.31 13.34
N CYS A 388 13.96 -6.90 14.08
CA CYS A 388 15.21 -7.43 13.56
C CYS A 388 15.35 -8.86 14.05
N ALA A 389 15.73 -9.77 13.16
CA ALA A 389 15.92 -11.18 13.50
C ALA A 389 17.39 -11.59 13.36
N PHE A 390 17.84 -12.41 14.30
CA PHE A 390 19.19 -12.92 14.39
C PHE A 390 19.16 -14.44 14.52
N LYS A 391 20.10 -15.13 13.86
CA LYS A 391 20.36 -16.54 14.10
C LYS A 391 21.80 -16.76 14.56
N PHE A 392 21.96 -17.58 15.58
CA PHE A 392 23.26 -17.94 16.15
C PHE A 392 23.43 -19.44 16.23
N ASP A 393 24.68 -19.90 16.11
CA ASP A 393 25.07 -21.29 16.33
C ASP A 393 25.14 -21.61 17.84
N ALA A 394 25.00 -22.89 18.19
CA ALA A 394 25.12 -23.38 19.57
C ALA A 394 26.44 -23.01 20.26
N SER A 395 27.53 -22.87 19.52
CA SER A 395 28.82 -22.44 20.07
C SER A 395 28.79 -21.05 20.72
N LYS A 396 27.81 -20.20 20.37
CA LYS A 396 27.67 -18.81 20.83
C LYS A 396 26.71 -18.64 22.01
N PHE A 397 26.08 -19.73 22.48
CA PHE A 397 25.02 -19.69 23.49
C PHE A 397 25.35 -18.84 24.72
N GLY A 398 26.55 -18.99 25.30
CA GLY A 398 26.92 -18.24 26.52
C GLY A 398 26.86 -16.72 26.33
N VAL A 399 27.34 -16.21 25.20
CA VAL A 399 27.33 -14.76 24.91
C VAL A 399 25.93 -14.27 24.54
N VAL A 400 25.16 -15.11 23.83
CA VAL A 400 23.75 -14.82 23.50
C VAL A 400 22.90 -14.73 24.76
N ARG A 401 23.07 -15.65 25.72
CA ARG A 401 22.38 -15.63 27.02
C ARG A 401 22.69 -14.35 27.81
N ASP A 402 23.97 -14.02 27.96
CA ASP A 402 24.38 -12.82 28.72
C ASP A 402 23.81 -11.53 28.07
N THR A 403 23.73 -11.50 26.74
CA THR A 403 23.12 -10.38 25.98
C THR A 403 21.60 -10.37 26.10
N TYR A 404 20.96 -11.55 26.10
CA TYR A 404 19.53 -11.72 26.31
C TYR A 404 19.09 -11.19 27.68
N GLU A 405 19.82 -11.52 28.74
CA GLU A 405 19.53 -11.03 30.09
C GLU A 405 19.67 -9.51 30.19
N LYS A 406 20.66 -8.93 29.52
CA LYS A 406 20.90 -7.49 29.52
C LYS A 406 19.82 -6.69 28.80
N TYR A 407 19.24 -7.23 27.72
CA TYR A 407 18.30 -6.52 26.85
C TYR A 407 16.91 -7.18 26.76
N ARG A 408 16.48 -7.88 27.82
CA ARG A 408 15.21 -8.62 27.88
C ARG A 408 14.00 -7.81 27.40
N ASP A 409 13.93 -6.52 27.73
CA ASP A 409 12.81 -5.64 27.39
C ASP A 409 12.69 -5.34 25.88
N THR A 410 13.75 -5.60 25.09
CA THR A 410 13.76 -5.38 23.64
C THR A 410 13.46 -6.63 22.84
N ILE A 411 13.46 -7.81 23.48
CA ILE A 411 13.35 -9.10 22.81
C ILE A 411 11.87 -9.44 22.71
N GLU A 412 11.39 -9.58 21.48
CA GLU A 412 10.01 -9.96 21.23
C GLU A 412 9.85 -11.48 21.35
N HIS A 413 10.75 -12.24 20.71
CA HIS A 413 10.73 -13.70 20.71
C HIS A 413 12.14 -14.28 20.78
N PHE A 414 12.27 -15.39 21.50
CA PHE A 414 13.48 -16.21 21.56
C PHE A 414 13.09 -17.67 21.46
N GLY A 415 13.83 -18.43 20.65
CA GLY A 415 13.61 -19.86 20.52
C GLY A 415 14.90 -20.58 20.16
N VAL A 416 15.03 -21.79 20.68
CA VAL A 416 16.09 -22.72 20.29
C VAL A 416 15.48 -23.82 19.45
N PHE A 417 16.07 -24.08 18.30
CA PHE A 417 15.59 -25.03 17.30
C PHE A 417 16.64 -26.10 17.02
N GLU A 418 16.19 -27.29 16.63
CA GLU A 418 17.08 -28.41 16.31
C GLU A 418 18.01 -28.12 15.13
N PHE A 419 17.53 -27.41 14.09
CA PHE A 419 18.28 -27.05 12.89
C PHE A 419 17.61 -25.89 12.12
N ASP A 420 18.31 -25.27 11.15
CA ASP A 420 17.84 -24.08 10.41
C ASP A 420 16.91 -24.40 9.21
N GLN A 421 15.80 -25.13 9.41
CA GLN A 421 14.81 -25.41 8.35
C GLN A 421 13.34 -25.32 8.84
N PRO A 422 12.75 -24.12 8.96
CA PRO A 422 11.31 -23.98 9.16
C PRO A 422 10.55 -24.47 7.89
N PRO A 423 9.37 -25.09 8.01
CA PRO A 423 8.60 -25.36 9.24
C PRO A 423 8.95 -26.69 9.93
N HIS A 424 9.92 -27.45 9.41
CA HIS A 424 10.28 -28.78 9.91
C HIS A 424 11.12 -28.73 11.21
N ALA A 425 11.77 -27.60 11.47
CA ALA A 425 12.55 -27.36 12.67
C ALA A 425 11.66 -27.31 13.91
N ARG A 426 11.82 -28.28 14.82
CA ARG A 426 11.10 -28.31 16.10
C ARG A 426 11.70 -27.29 17.06
N ARG A 427 10.83 -26.54 17.75
CA ARG A 427 11.25 -25.64 18.82
C ARG A 427 11.49 -26.45 20.09
N LEU A 428 12.73 -26.45 20.56
CA LEU A 428 13.15 -27.15 21.76
C LEU A 428 12.69 -26.40 23.01
N VAL A 429 13.02 -25.11 23.09
CA VAL A 429 12.69 -24.26 24.24
C VAL A 429 12.53 -22.80 23.83
N SER A 430 11.71 -22.07 24.59
CA SER A 430 11.42 -20.64 24.39
C SER A 430 12.25 -19.69 25.28
N SER A 431 13.11 -20.22 26.15
CA SER A 431 13.94 -19.42 27.07
C SER A 431 15.38 -19.94 27.12
N PRO A 432 16.40 -19.07 27.22
CA PRO A 432 17.78 -19.48 27.40
C PRO A 432 18.00 -20.30 28.68
N GLU A 433 17.30 -19.94 29.77
CA GLU A 433 17.39 -20.64 31.05
C GLU A 433 16.86 -22.08 30.94
N ASP A 434 15.81 -22.27 30.15
CA ASP A 434 15.22 -23.58 29.88
C ASP A 434 16.15 -24.44 29.01
N PHE A 435 16.93 -23.84 28.10
CA PHE A 435 17.94 -24.56 27.34
C PHE A 435 19.07 -25.10 28.24
N GLU A 436 19.42 -24.36 29.29
CA GLU A 436 20.47 -24.78 30.23
C GLU A 436 19.96 -25.86 31.20
N ASN A 437 18.72 -25.73 31.66
CA ASN A 437 18.16 -26.56 32.73
C ASN A 437 17.36 -27.78 32.25
N LYS A 438 16.65 -27.69 31.12
CA LYS A 438 15.72 -28.73 30.65
C LYS A 438 16.30 -29.59 29.53
N VAL A 439 17.18 -29.03 28.70
CA VAL A 439 17.78 -29.77 27.57
C VAL A 439 19.00 -30.54 28.07
N LYS A 440 18.79 -31.83 28.37
CA LYS A 440 19.83 -32.74 28.89
C LYS A 440 20.88 -33.08 27.82
N TYR A 441 20.46 -33.24 26.57
CA TYR A 441 21.32 -33.61 25.45
C TYR A 441 21.45 -32.45 24.46
N LYS A 442 22.69 -32.06 24.16
CA LYS A 442 23.00 -30.98 23.22
C LYS A 442 23.78 -31.57 22.05
N THR A 443 23.18 -31.58 20.86
CA THR A 443 23.77 -32.09 19.62
C THR A 443 24.85 -31.15 19.09
N GLY A 444 24.80 -29.86 19.44
CA GLY A 444 25.71 -28.83 18.95
C GLY A 444 25.30 -28.23 17.60
N ASP A 445 24.27 -28.78 16.98
CA ASP A 445 23.66 -28.29 15.73
C ASP A 445 22.49 -27.33 15.99
N GLU A 446 22.18 -27.03 17.25
CA GLU A 446 21.04 -26.19 17.60
C GLU A 446 21.23 -24.73 17.14
N VAL A 447 20.12 -24.15 16.70
CA VAL A 447 20.06 -22.80 16.17
C VAL A 447 19.24 -21.92 17.10
N PHE A 448 19.83 -20.80 17.49
CA PHE A 448 19.22 -19.81 18.38
C PHE A 448 18.63 -18.70 17.53
N VAL A 449 17.31 -18.58 17.52
CA VAL A 449 16.60 -17.52 16.79
C VAL A 449 16.14 -16.48 17.80
N VAL A 450 16.58 -15.24 17.59
CA VAL A 450 16.25 -14.09 18.44
C VAL A 450 15.62 -13.02 17.57
N ILE A 451 14.38 -12.64 17.90
CA ILE A 451 13.68 -11.54 17.24
C ILE A 451 13.56 -10.41 18.26
N ILE A 452 14.15 -9.26 17.93
CA ILE A 452 14.12 -8.08 18.78
C ILE A 452 13.33 -6.97 18.10
N ARG A 453 12.68 -6.15 18.90
CA ARG A 453 12.12 -4.88 18.49
C ARG A 453 13.21 -3.82 18.57
N ARG A 454 13.47 -3.08 17.49
CA ARG A 454 14.54 -2.06 17.44
C ARG A 454 14.11 -0.78 18.18
N ILE A 455 14.05 -0.87 19.51
CA ILE A 455 13.77 0.24 20.43
C ILE A 455 15.04 1.07 20.66
N SER A 456 16.21 0.42 20.74
CA SER A 456 17.51 1.06 20.89
C SER A 456 18.55 0.47 19.94
N GLU A 457 19.44 1.31 19.40
CA GLU A 457 20.55 0.82 18.55
C GLU A 457 21.57 0.00 19.34
N GLU A 458 21.66 0.21 20.66
CA GLU A 458 22.59 -0.51 21.53
C GLU A 458 22.28 -2.01 21.62
N ALA A 459 21.00 -2.40 21.66
CA ALA A 459 20.59 -3.80 21.70
C ALA A 459 20.90 -4.49 20.36
N PHE A 460 20.55 -3.84 19.24
CA PHE A 460 20.88 -4.33 17.91
C PHE A 460 22.38 -4.54 17.72
N LEU A 461 23.19 -3.53 18.06
CA LEU A 461 24.65 -3.62 17.94
C LEU A 461 25.23 -4.69 18.87
N ALA A 462 24.66 -4.89 20.06
CA ALA A 462 25.11 -5.94 20.96
C ALA A 462 24.90 -7.32 20.33
N PHE A 463 23.70 -7.64 19.82
CA PHE A 463 23.43 -8.92 19.16
C PHE A 463 24.24 -9.09 17.86
N ALA A 464 24.39 -8.04 17.06
CA ALA A 464 25.22 -8.08 15.85
C ALA A 464 26.70 -8.35 16.17
N SER A 465 27.22 -7.82 17.28
CA SER A 465 28.63 -7.99 17.67
C SER A 465 29.01 -9.41 18.10
N ILE A 466 28.02 -10.25 18.43
CA ILE A 466 28.23 -11.67 18.78
C ILE A 466 28.71 -12.48 17.56
N GLY A 467 28.41 -11.99 16.35
CA GLY A 467 28.69 -12.66 15.10
C GLY A 467 27.62 -13.70 14.74
N PRO A 468 26.37 -13.28 14.51
CA PRO A 468 25.33 -14.15 13.97
C PRO A 468 25.71 -14.65 12.57
N PHE A 469 25.31 -15.86 12.20
CA PHE A 469 25.45 -16.33 10.82
C PHE A 469 24.35 -15.78 9.90
N PHE A 470 23.24 -15.31 10.48
CA PHE A 470 22.15 -14.65 9.77
C PHE A 470 21.64 -13.44 10.55
N VAL A 471 21.45 -12.32 9.86
CA VAL A 471 20.80 -11.12 10.39
C VAL A 471 19.90 -10.51 9.32
N THR A 472 18.69 -10.09 9.71
CA THR A 472 17.85 -9.22 8.87
C THR A 472 17.42 -7.99 9.65
N GLU A 473 17.55 -6.83 8.98
CA GLU A 473 17.06 -5.53 9.44
C GLU A 473 15.74 -5.13 8.78
N VAL A 474 15.24 -5.97 7.86
CA VAL A 474 14.02 -5.71 7.10
C VAL A 474 12.83 -6.23 7.92
N ASP A 475 11.96 -5.32 8.34
CA ASP A 475 10.79 -5.62 9.18
C ASP A 475 9.91 -6.73 8.60
N GLU A 476 9.63 -6.68 7.30
CA GLU A 476 8.83 -7.69 6.59
C GLU A 476 9.46 -9.09 6.63
N GLU A 477 10.79 -9.19 6.49
CA GLU A 477 11.50 -10.47 6.57
C GLU A 477 11.51 -11.01 8.00
N ALA A 478 11.72 -10.13 8.98
CA ALA A 478 11.66 -10.50 10.40
C ALA A 478 10.25 -10.97 10.82
N GLN A 479 9.19 -10.33 10.29
CA GLN A 479 7.80 -10.74 10.51
C GLN A 479 7.49 -12.10 9.84
N GLY A 480 8.05 -12.35 8.66
CA GLY A 480 8.00 -13.65 8.00
C GLY A 480 8.64 -14.74 8.85
N MET A 481 9.85 -14.49 9.37
CA MET A 481 10.51 -15.40 10.30
C MET A 481 9.74 -15.62 11.59
N LEU A 482 9.09 -14.58 12.13
CA LEU A 482 8.23 -14.72 13.30
C LEU A 482 7.11 -15.73 13.03
N THR A 483 6.47 -15.64 11.86
CA THR A 483 5.37 -16.54 11.47
C THR A 483 5.87 -17.98 11.22
N GLU A 484 7.06 -18.12 10.62
CA GLU A 484 7.65 -19.43 10.29
C GLU A 484 8.20 -20.19 11.50
N TYR A 485 8.92 -19.50 12.40
CA TYR A 485 9.57 -20.11 13.57
C TYR A 485 8.69 -20.11 14.82
N PHE A 486 7.75 -19.17 14.94
CA PHE A 486 6.89 -19.01 16.12
C PHE A 486 5.39 -19.03 15.74
N PRO A 487 4.88 -20.10 15.09
CA PRO A 487 3.45 -20.24 14.82
C PRO A 487 2.64 -20.33 16.12
N GLU A 488 1.44 -19.72 16.12
CA GLU A 488 0.56 -19.69 17.29
C GLU A 488 0.14 -21.11 17.73
N GLY A 489 0.31 -21.42 19.03
CA GLY A 489 -0.14 -22.67 19.64
C GLY A 489 0.89 -23.82 19.71
N VAL A 490 2.10 -23.64 19.18
CA VAL A 490 3.16 -24.67 19.27
C VAL A 490 3.80 -24.70 20.66
N LYS A 491 3.89 -25.91 21.24
CA LYS A 491 4.52 -26.19 22.54
C LYS A 491 5.99 -26.62 22.35
N ASP A 492 6.79 -26.35 23.37
CA ASP A 492 8.21 -26.71 23.43
C ASP A 492 8.38 -28.24 23.56
N VAL A 493 9.25 -28.84 22.75
CA VAL A 493 9.51 -30.28 22.74
C VAL A 493 10.89 -30.54 23.34
N ILE A 494 10.96 -31.27 24.46
CA ILE A 494 12.24 -31.63 25.09
C ILE A 494 12.73 -32.95 24.48
N LEU A 495 13.94 -32.96 23.93
CA LEU A 495 14.58 -34.19 23.45
C LEU A 495 14.92 -35.11 24.64
N LEU A 496 14.27 -36.28 24.67
CA LEU A 496 14.54 -37.38 25.61
C LEU A 496 15.80 -38.15 25.18
N THR A 497 16.49 -38.84 26.10
CA THR A 497 17.66 -39.68 25.76
C THR A 497 17.25 -40.86 24.86
N PRO A 498 18.17 -41.48 24.07
CA PRO A 498 17.85 -42.70 23.33
C PRO A 498 17.23 -43.78 24.24
N ASP A 499 17.79 -43.98 25.44
CA ASP A 499 17.25 -44.92 26.44
C ASP A 499 15.85 -44.50 26.97
N GLU A 500 15.56 -43.19 27.10
CA GLU A 500 14.25 -42.68 27.52
C GLU A 500 13.23 -42.70 26.35
N GLN A 501 13.68 -42.63 25.10
CA GLN A 501 12.86 -42.80 23.90
C GLN A 501 12.53 -44.29 23.71
N GLU A 502 13.53 -45.16 23.84
CA GLU A 502 13.39 -46.62 23.75
C GLU A 502 12.47 -47.15 24.86
N ALA A 503 12.55 -46.60 26.08
CA ALA A 503 11.60 -46.89 27.15
C ALA A 503 10.17 -46.39 26.87
N LEU A 504 10.00 -45.26 26.16
CA LEU A 504 8.66 -44.77 25.78
C LEU A 504 8.04 -45.61 24.66
N TYR A 505 8.85 -46.12 23.73
CA TYR A 505 8.40 -47.06 22.71
C TYR A 505 8.14 -48.47 23.28
N GLU A 506 8.90 -48.91 24.29
CA GLU A 506 8.62 -50.14 25.04
C GLU A 506 7.32 -50.02 25.87
N ASP A 507 7.06 -48.87 26.50
CA ASP A 507 5.80 -48.60 27.23
C ASP A 507 4.59 -48.47 26.27
N GLU A 508 4.74 -47.84 25.10
CA GLU A 508 3.67 -47.77 24.08
C GLU A 508 3.40 -49.14 23.42
N GLU A 509 4.44 -49.96 23.18
CA GLU A 509 4.23 -51.35 22.71
C GLU A 509 3.57 -52.21 23.80
N GLU A 510 3.91 -52.08 25.09
CA GLU A 510 3.22 -52.80 26.19
C GLU A 510 1.74 -52.40 26.33
N GLU A 511 1.36 -51.13 26.12
CA GLU A 511 -0.05 -50.70 26.11
C GLU A 511 -0.83 -51.29 24.91
N ASP A 512 -0.23 -51.37 23.72
CA ASP A 512 -0.85 -52.00 22.53
C ASP A 512 -1.00 -53.54 22.68
N TYR A 513 -0.12 -54.21 23.44
CA TYR A 513 -0.28 -55.64 23.76
C TYR A 513 -1.31 -55.93 24.86
N GLU A 514 -1.59 -54.97 25.77
CA GLU A 514 -2.66 -55.13 26.77
C GLU A 514 -4.06 -54.89 26.18
N GLU A 515 -4.22 -54.06 25.15
CA GLU A 515 -5.52 -53.88 24.47
C GLU A 515 -5.91 -55.05 23.54
N GLU A 516 -4.96 -55.81 22.97
CA GLU A 516 -5.29 -56.96 22.09
C GLU A 516 -5.68 -58.25 22.85
N GLU A 517 -5.45 -58.36 24.17
CA GLU A 517 -5.82 -59.55 24.98
C GLU A 517 -7.21 -59.43 25.67
N GLU A 518 -7.94 -58.31 25.56
CA GLU A 518 -9.30 -58.16 26.15
C GLU A 518 -10.48 -58.42 25.18
N ASP A 519 -10.25 -58.70 23.89
CA ASP A 519 -11.31 -58.81 22.86
C ASP A 519 -11.60 -60.24 22.32
N GLU A 520 -11.34 -61.30 23.11
CA GLU A 520 -11.81 -62.68 22.82
C GLU A 520 -12.76 -63.26 23.89
N GLU A 521 -13.92 -62.65 24.17
CA GLU A 521 -15.07 -63.40 24.72
C GLU A 521 -16.41 -62.63 24.63
N PHE A 522 -17.20 -62.91 23.57
CA PHE A 522 -18.68 -63.00 23.50
C PHE A 522 -19.27 -62.49 22.17
N GLU A 523 -19.47 -63.39 21.20
CA GLU A 523 -20.54 -63.24 20.20
C GLU A 523 -21.68 -64.22 20.51
N GLY A 524 -22.81 -63.67 20.97
CA GLY A 524 -24.09 -64.35 21.08
C GLY A 524 -25.19 -63.52 20.42
N ASN A 525 -25.61 -63.97 19.23
CA ASN A 525 -26.89 -63.76 18.53
C ASN A 525 -27.83 -62.63 19.00
N ASP A 526 -28.26 -61.75 18.07
CA ASP A 526 -29.60 -61.85 17.47
C ASP A 526 -29.90 -60.77 16.40
N VAL A 527 -30.18 -61.27 15.18
CA VAL A 527 -31.32 -61.00 14.29
C VAL A 527 -31.78 -59.55 13.99
N TYR A 528 -31.56 -59.15 12.73
CA TYR A 528 -32.23 -58.05 11.99
C TYR A 528 -33.73 -58.31 11.72
N PRO A 529 -34.50 -57.24 11.42
CA PRO A 529 -35.11 -57.22 10.09
C PRO A 529 -35.04 -55.87 9.37
N PHE A 530 -34.70 -55.97 8.10
CA PHE A 530 -34.74 -54.95 7.06
C PHE A 530 -36.15 -54.35 6.88
N TYR A 531 -36.21 -53.02 6.73
CA TYR A 531 -36.68 -52.36 5.49
C TYR A 531 -36.07 -50.97 5.35
#